data_AF-R7L7W9-F1
#
_entry.id   AF-R7L7W9-F1
#
_cell.length_a   1.000
_cell.length_b   1.000
_cell.length_c   1.000
_cell.angle_alpha   90.00
_cell.angle_beta   90.00
_cell.angle_gamma   90.00
#
_symmetry.space_group_name_H-M   'P 1'
#
loop_
_entity.id
_entity.type
_entity.pdbx_description
1 polymer ?
#
loop_
_entity_poly.entity_id
_entity_poly.type
_entity_poly.pdbx_seq_one_letter_code
_entity_poly.pdbx_strand_id
1 'polypeptide(L)'
;MKNIIKIFLASNILAFGSVDLTAADATVSSSGNWSESSTWGGSYPGSAVDTLNFTQGGLELVVDSNASAKQILLHDDDGYTNNASIVINQGVSFNIGGISPAIKGADNPAPSGDNWKTILTFSGAGTLNISLPQSSYISYGKYIFNADVVNDGPTNLSLQLSNATMDVNGTWNGNQTIDMFANSVLNVNGSMNVYNVKGWAQCNINVNAGGTLNIQKNPNYSWATGMYGRIGTVDGSLIVDSGAENSERYSLRLGCDDNNRWDGKWTIGSTGTIKVMSYSKYYFQVRNTALTINSAAKSLYSNNTILFGGYSANASGGSIGDTSVVFNTSNPFTVSSFSQAESSFAIGLVNASGEKAASSVKFTLNADNSFGEIEFFQANADVANTLQADSVLTIAANGHLVNIGKLSLEGADYSELAEDHVYLKLQALTDWTVQLANIETVNTQLIFEDDSYEVYKTSNIQFSTAEDSDTYLDAYLVKNKLDENGYFINTSSAVPEASTYAAIMGAVALAASLLRRRRR
;
A
#
# COMPACT_ATOMS: atom_id res chain seq x y z
N MET A 1 -31.10 34.35 -25.02
CA MET A 1 -29.71 33.84 -25.00
C MET A 1 -29.72 32.46 -24.35
N LYS A 2 -29.90 31.42 -25.16
CA LYS A 2 -29.86 30.01 -24.76
C LYS A 2 -29.00 29.29 -25.79
N ASN A 3 -28.24 28.28 -25.34
CA ASN A 3 -27.46 27.30 -26.09
C ASN A 3 -26.02 27.67 -26.46
N ILE A 4 -25.11 27.55 -25.47
CA ILE A 4 -23.77 27.01 -25.69
C ILE A 4 -23.49 26.06 -24.51
N ILE A 5 -23.91 24.80 -24.65
CA ILE A 5 -23.52 23.70 -23.76
C ILE A 5 -23.12 22.53 -24.67
N LYS A 6 -21.87 22.08 -24.48
CA LYS A 6 -21.32 20.76 -24.87
C LYS A 6 -21.25 20.45 -26.37
N ILE A 7 -20.20 20.96 -27.02
CA ILE A 7 -19.53 20.27 -28.14
C ILE A 7 -18.03 20.25 -27.81
N PHE A 8 -17.60 19.31 -26.97
CA PHE A 8 -16.18 19.02 -26.76
C PHE A 8 -15.92 17.53 -26.40
N LEU A 9 -16.87 16.65 -26.73
CA LEU A 9 -16.81 15.21 -26.36
C LEU A 9 -17.31 14.26 -27.47
N ALA A 10 -17.39 14.73 -28.72
CA ALA A 10 -17.94 13.93 -29.83
C ALA A 10 -16.98 13.73 -31.02
N SER A 11 -15.70 14.14 -30.92
CA SER A 11 -14.75 14.02 -32.03
C SER A 11 -14.05 12.66 -32.13
N ASN A 12 -14.07 11.84 -31.08
CA ASN A 12 -13.40 10.52 -31.06
C ASN A 12 -14.39 9.32 -31.06
N ILE A 13 -15.70 9.56 -31.10
CA ILE A 13 -16.74 8.50 -31.02
C ILE A 13 -17.25 8.05 -32.41
N LEU A 14 -16.85 8.72 -33.50
CA LEU A 14 -17.31 8.39 -34.86
C LEU A 14 -16.15 7.96 -35.77
N ALA A 15 -15.52 6.83 -35.44
CA ALA A 15 -14.74 6.04 -36.39
C ALA A 15 -14.82 4.53 -36.09
N PHE A 16 -15.97 4.04 -35.65
CA PHE A 16 -16.31 2.61 -35.69
C PHE A 16 -17.74 2.43 -36.18
N GLY A 17 -17.97 2.87 -37.42
CA GLY A 17 -18.86 2.11 -38.29
C GLY A 17 -18.07 0.90 -38.77
N SER A 18 -18.59 -0.30 -38.59
CA SER A 18 -18.07 -1.54 -39.13
C SER A 18 -17.77 -1.39 -40.63
N VAL A 19 -16.52 -1.09 -40.96
CA VAL A 19 -16.00 -1.32 -42.29
C VAL A 19 -15.31 -2.67 -42.21
N ASP A 20 -16.05 -3.73 -42.56
CA ASP A 20 -15.47 -4.99 -43.01
C ASP A 20 -14.71 -4.72 -44.32
N LEU A 21 -13.54 -4.09 -44.21
CA LEU A 21 -12.46 -4.32 -45.16
C LEU A 21 -11.81 -5.61 -44.69
N THR A 22 -11.76 -6.63 -45.54
CA THR A 22 -11.08 -7.90 -45.26
C THR A 22 -9.61 -7.63 -44.98
N ALA A 23 -9.28 -7.33 -43.72
CA ALA A 23 -7.92 -7.07 -43.30
C ALA A 23 -7.18 -8.41 -43.34
N ALA A 24 -6.21 -8.54 -44.23
CA ALA A 24 -5.43 -9.76 -44.35
C ALA A 24 -4.48 -9.91 -43.14
N ASP A 25 -4.02 -11.12 -42.90
CA ASP A 25 -2.87 -11.36 -42.04
C ASP A 25 -1.63 -10.71 -42.64
N ALA A 26 -0.83 -10.06 -41.80
CA ALA A 26 0.41 -9.42 -42.20
C ALA A 26 1.57 -9.99 -41.41
N THR A 27 2.70 -10.17 -42.11
CA THR A 27 3.91 -10.72 -41.52
C THR A 27 5.02 -9.69 -41.55
N VAL A 28 5.55 -9.35 -40.39
CA VAL A 28 6.77 -8.54 -40.25
C VAL A 28 7.95 -9.46 -40.55
N SER A 29 8.61 -9.24 -41.70
CA SER A 29 9.74 -10.05 -42.17
C SER A 29 11.09 -9.37 -41.94
N SER A 30 11.09 -8.04 -41.82
CA SER A 30 12.27 -7.24 -41.49
C SER A 30 11.89 -6.06 -40.60
N SER A 31 12.86 -5.51 -39.88
CA SER A 31 12.61 -4.33 -39.04
C SER A 31 12.46 -3.10 -39.93
N GLY A 32 11.49 -2.24 -39.64
CA GLY A 32 11.19 -1.08 -40.47
C GLY A 32 9.88 -0.39 -40.10
N ASN A 33 9.49 0.58 -40.93
CA ASN A 33 8.27 1.35 -40.72
C ASN A 33 7.03 0.59 -41.20
N TRP A 34 5.89 0.82 -40.56
CA TRP A 34 4.59 0.25 -40.95
C TRP A 34 4.27 0.59 -42.41
N SER A 35 4.51 1.84 -42.83
CA SER A 35 4.25 2.31 -44.19
C SER A 35 5.21 1.76 -45.26
N GLU A 36 6.30 1.09 -44.88
CA GLU A 36 7.33 0.62 -45.80
C GLU A 36 7.05 -0.79 -46.32
N SER A 37 7.06 -0.95 -47.65
CA SER A 37 6.83 -2.28 -48.27
C SER A 37 7.91 -3.31 -47.94
N SER A 38 9.14 -2.89 -47.60
CA SER A 38 10.25 -3.78 -47.23
C SER A 38 10.08 -4.45 -45.87
N THR A 39 9.27 -3.87 -44.98
CA THR A 39 8.98 -4.40 -43.64
C THR A 39 8.22 -5.72 -43.69
N TRP A 40 7.44 -5.92 -44.76
CA TRP A 40 6.44 -6.97 -44.85
C TRP A 40 6.94 -8.18 -45.64
N GLY A 41 6.54 -9.39 -45.24
CA GLY A 41 6.77 -10.63 -46.00
C GLY A 41 5.96 -10.72 -47.31
N GLY A 42 5.23 -9.65 -47.66
CA GLY A 42 4.36 -9.51 -48.82
C GLY A 42 4.10 -8.03 -49.13
N SER A 43 2.94 -7.71 -49.69
CA SER A 43 2.56 -6.32 -49.92
C SER A 43 2.25 -5.59 -48.61
N TYR A 44 2.50 -4.28 -48.58
CA TYR A 44 2.06 -3.38 -47.51
C TYR A 44 0.58 -3.61 -47.17
N PRO A 45 0.22 -3.87 -45.89
CA PRO A 45 -1.12 -4.27 -45.51
C PRO A 45 -2.13 -3.12 -45.39
N GLY A 46 -1.72 -1.86 -45.55
CA GLY A 46 -2.60 -0.71 -45.30
C GLY A 46 -2.70 -0.37 -43.81
N SER A 47 -3.79 0.29 -43.40
CA SER A 47 -3.95 0.81 -42.03
C SER A 47 -4.50 -0.20 -41.02
N ALA A 48 -4.89 -1.40 -41.44
CA ALA A 48 -5.49 -2.39 -40.55
C ALA A 48 -5.14 -3.82 -40.99
N VAL A 49 -4.86 -4.68 -40.01
CA VAL A 49 -4.60 -6.12 -40.19
C VAL A 49 -5.48 -6.93 -39.24
N ASP A 50 -5.87 -8.13 -39.65
CA ASP A 50 -6.52 -9.07 -38.73
C ASP A 50 -5.46 -9.65 -37.80
N THR A 51 -4.43 -10.31 -38.33
CA THR A 51 -3.31 -10.82 -37.54
C THR A 51 -2.01 -10.14 -37.93
N LEU A 52 -1.25 -9.66 -36.94
CA LEU A 52 0.13 -9.18 -37.08
C LEU A 52 1.09 -10.27 -36.58
N ASN A 53 1.84 -10.87 -37.49
CA ASN A 53 2.76 -11.98 -37.23
C ASN A 53 4.21 -11.50 -37.24
N PHE A 54 4.99 -11.92 -36.24
CA PHE A 54 6.45 -11.80 -36.26
C PHE A 54 7.06 -13.16 -36.59
N THR A 55 7.83 -13.27 -37.68
CA THR A 55 8.42 -14.54 -38.13
C THR A 55 9.73 -14.92 -37.47
N GLN A 56 10.38 -13.98 -36.78
CA GLN A 56 11.64 -14.23 -36.08
C GLN A 56 11.77 -13.27 -34.90
N GLY A 57 12.57 -13.67 -33.90
CA GLY A 57 12.97 -12.78 -32.81
C GLY A 57 13.84 -11.60 -33.29
N GLY A 58 13.84 -10.54 -32.49
CA GLY A 58 14.65 -9.33 -32.66
C GLY A 58 14.07 -8.28 -33.59
N LEU A 59 12.86 -8.48 -34.11
CA LEU A 59 12.22 -7.54 -35.04
C LEU A 59 11.64 -6.31 -34.33
N GLU A 60 11.85 -5.14 -34.94
CA GLU A 60 11.25 -3.87 -34.55
C GLU A 60 10.32 -3.34 -35.66
N LEU A 61 9.07 -3.08 -35.31
CA LEU A 61 8.09 -2.43 -36.17
C LEU A 61 7.82 -1.00 -35.68
N VAL A 62 8.13 -0.01 -36.50
CA VAL A 62 7.82 1.40 -36.20
C VAL A 62 6.46 1.75 -36.80
N VAL A 63 5.49 2.03 -35.93
CA VAL A 63 4.15 2.50 -36.32
C VAL A 63 4.22 4.00 -36.55
N ASP A 64 4.46 4.37 -37.80
CA ASP A 64 4.66 5.75 -38.28
C ASP A 64 3.38 6.44 -38.75
N SER A 65 2.27 5.70 -38.79
CA SER A 65 0.94 6.17 -39.16
C SER A 65 -0.13 5.40 -38.38
N ASN A 66 -1.33 5.97 -38.24
CA ASN A 66 -2.40 5.34 -37.47
C ASN A 66 -2.72 3.96 -38.04
N ALA A 67 -2.59 2.95 -37.20
CA ALA A 67 -2.72 1.55 -37.59
C ALA A 67 -3.52 0.75 -36.57
N SER A 68 -3.99 -0.43 -36.98
CA SER A 68 -4.65 -1.37 -36.09
C SER A 68 -4.33 -2.82 -36.40
N ALA A 69 -4.22 -3.66 -35.38
CA ALA A 69 -4.16 -5.11 -35.51
C ALA A 69 -5.24 -5.74 -34.63
N LYS A 70 -6.11 -6.60 -35.18
CA LYS A 70 -7.08 -7.31 -34.32
C LYS A 70 -6.38 -8.29 -33.39
N GLN A 71 -5.27 -8.89 -33.81
CA GLN A 71 -4.47 -9.82 -33.02
C GLN A 71 -2.98 -9.66 -33.34
N ILE A 72 -2.11 -9.76 -32.32
CA ILE A 72 -0.67 -9.94 -32.50
C ILE A 72 -0.32 -11.38 -32.17
N LEU A 73 0.35 -12.07 -33.09
CA LEU A 73 0.83 -13.43 -32.93
C LEU A 73 2.37 -13.45 -32.91
N LEU A 74 2.91 -14.06 -31.87
CA LEU A 74 4.35 -14.29 -31.72
C LEU A 74 4.57 -15.78 -31.92
N HIS A 75 5.19 -16.15 -33.05
CA HIS A 75 5.52 -17.55 -33.36
C HIS A 75 6.64 -18.05 -32.45
N ASP A 76 6.61 -19.35 -32.13
CA ASP A 76 7.72 -20.08 -31.49
C ASP A 76 8.33 -21.02 -32.55
N ASP A 77 9.52 -20.68 -33.04
CA ASP A 77 10.35 -21.63 -33.78
C ASP A 77 11.31 -22.30 -32.79
N ASP A 78 11.21 -23.65 -32.73
CA ASP A 78 11.88 -24.58 -31.81
C ASP A 78 13.23 -24.09 -31.25
N GLY A 79 13.20 -23.37 -30.11
CA GLY A 79 14.36 -23.11 -29.26
C GLY A 79 14.90 -21.68 -29.20
N TYR A 80 14.26 -20.68 -29.83
CA TYR A 80 14.69 -19.28 -29.76
C TYR A 80 13.76 -18.39 -28.92
N THR A 81 14.33 -17.38 -28.26
CA THR A 81 13.54 -16.30 -27.64
C THR A 81 12.93 -15.44 -28.75
N ASN A 82 11.60 -15.44 -28.86
CA ASN A 82 10.88 -14.58 -29.77
C ASN A 82 10.59 -13.26 -29.06
N ASN A 83 11.57 -12.34 -29.17
CA ASN A 83 11.42 -10.96 -28.76
C ASN A 83 10.98 -10.09 -29.96
N ALA A 84 9.96 -9.26 -29.77
CA ALA A 84 9.52 -8.27 -30.76
C ALA A 84 9.31 -6.92 -30.11
N SER A 85 9.52 -5.85 -30.87
CA SER A 85 9.30 -4.47 -30.44
C SER A 85 8.38 -3.74 -31.41
N ILE A 86 7.45 -2.97 -30.86
CA ILE A 86 6.57 -2.07 -31.60
C ILE A 86 6.80 -0.66 -31.06
N VAL A 87 7.29 0.25 -31.91
CA VAL A 87 7.59 1.64 -31.56
C VAL A 87 6.53 2.54 -32.19
N ILE A 88 5.78 3.29 -31.39
CA ILE A 88 4.69 4.14 -31.88
C ILE A 88 5.18 5.58 -31.95
N ASN A 89 5.16 6.17 -33.15
CA ASN A 89 5.62 7.53 -33.34
C ASN A 89 4.74 8.57 -32.64
N GLN A 90 5.32 9.73 -32.32
CA GLN A 90 4.61 10.80 -31.64
C GLN A 90 3.36 11.22 -32.44
N GLY A 91 2.22 11.35 -31.75
CA GLY A 91 0.94 11.73 -32.36
C GLY A 91 0.26 10.63 -33.18
N VAL A 92 0.84 9.43 -33.21
CA VAL A 92 0.27 8.23 -33.85
C VAL A 92 -0.40 7.35 -32.81
N SER A 93 -1.51 6.73 -33.20
CA SER A 93 -2.21 5.72 -32.41
C SER A 93 -2.10 4.33 -33.06
N PHE A 94 -1.74 3.33 -32.27
CA PHE A 94 -1.79 1.93 -32.67
C PHE A 94 -2.87 1.21 -31.88
N ASN A 95 -3.87 0.63 -32.55
CA ASN A 95 -5.00 -0.04 -31.90
C ASN A 95 -4.84 -1.55 -31.95
N ILE A 96 -4.93 -2.23 -30.80
CA ILE A 96 -4.84 -3.69 -30.73
C ILE A 96 -6.12 -4.32 -30.16
N GLY A 97 -6.60 -5.37 -30.82
CA GLY A 97 -7.78 -6.16 -30.39
C GLY A 97 -7.46 -7.42 -29.59
N GLY A 98 -6.17 -7.80 -29.51
CA GLY A 98 -5.71 -9.04 -28.90
C GLY A 98 -4.21 -9.21 -29.01
N ILE A 99 -3.62 -9.88 -28.03
CA ILE A 99 -2.29 -10.48 -28.15
C ILE A 99 -2.52 -11.97 -27.93
N SER A 100 -1.86 -12.84 -28.67
CA SER A 100 -1.93 -14.28 -28.41
C SER A 100 -0.55 -14.87 -28.62
N PRO A 101 0.03 -15.55 -27.62
CA PRO A 101 1.20 -16.37 -27.89
C PRO A 101 0.77 -17.52 -28.81
N ALA A 102 1.61 -17.91 -29.77
CA ALA A 102 1.33 -19.09 -30.62
C ALA A 102 1.42 -20.43 -29.83
N ILE A 103 1.69 -20.40 -28.53
CA ILE A 103 1.98 -21.57 -27.70
C ILE A 103 0.69 -22.34 -27.40
N LYS A 104 0.50 -23.47 -28.10
CA LYS A 104 -0.39 -24.56 -27.68
C LYS A 104 0.38 -25.49 -26.74
N GLY A 105 0.04 -25.51 -25.45
CA GLY A 105 0.37 -26.66 -24.58
C GLY A 105 0.92 -26.33 -23.21
N ALA A 106 0.70 -27.25 -22.28
CA ALA A 106 0.95 -27.17 -20.84
C ALA A 106 2.44 -27.32 -20.43
N ASP A 107 3.38 -27.28 -21.37
CA ASP A 107 4.77 -27.72 -21.15
C ASP A 107 5.78 -26.58 -20.90
N ASN A 108 5.33 -25.37 -20.59
CA ASN A 108 6.24 -24.29 -20.22
C ASN A 108 6.00 -23.86 -18.76
N PRO A 109 6.76 -24.38 -17.78
CA PRO A 109 6.74 -23.82 -16.45
C PRO A 109 7.14 -22.34 -16.55
N ALA A 110 6.46 -21.47 -15.79
CA ALA A 110 6.87 -20.08 -15.66
C ALA A 110 8.37 -20.06 -15.31
N PRO A 111 9.25 -19.51 -16.15
CA PRO A 111 10.66 -19.45 -15.82
C PRO A 111 10.81 -18.56 -14.59
N SER A 112 11.54 -19.05 -13.58
CA SER A 112 12.01 -18.18 -12.51
C SER A 112 13.05 -17.21 -13.11
N GLY A 113 12.72 -15.91 -13.15
CA GLY A 113 13.62 -14.86 -13.65
C GLY A 113 13.35 -14.36 -15.08
N ASP A 114 14.39 -13.84 -15.75
CA ASP A 114 14.30 -13.18 -17.06
C ASP A 114 14.29 -14.12 -18.29
N ASN A 115 14.22 -15.45 -18.09
CA ASN A 115 14.34 -16.44 -19.17
C ASN A 115 13.01 -16.70 -19.92
N TRP A 116 12.32 -15.64 -20.34
CA TRP A 116 11.07 -15.73 -21.09
C TRP A 116 11.32 -16.12 -22.54
N LYS A 117 10.60 -17.11 -23.06
CA LYS A 117 10.65 -17.49 -24.49
C LYS A 117 9.96 -16.47 -25.40
N THR A 118 9.03 -15.69 -24.86
CA THR A 118 8.25 -14.70 -25.61
C THR A 118 8.32 -13.36 -24.89
N ILE A 119 8.81 -12.33 -25.59
CA ILE A 119 8.88 -10.95 -25.07
C ILE A 119 8.30 -9.98 -26.10
N LEU A 120 7.30 -9.19 -25.73
CA LEU A 120 6.76 -8.13 -26.58
C LEU A 120 6.87 -6.78 -25.91
N THR A 121 7.53 -5.84 -26.57
CA THR A 121 7.72 -4.48 -26.07
C THR A 121 6.95 -3.47 -26.91
N PHE A 122 6.09 -2.68 -26.27
CA PHE A 122 5.49 -1.48 -26.85
C PHE A 122 6.20 -0.25 -26.33
N SER A 123 6.65 0.64 -27.21
CA SER A 123 7.39 1.84 -26.84
C SER A 123 7.09 3.01 -27.79
N GLY A 124 7.79 4.13 -27.61
CA GLY A 124 7.59 5.35 -28.39
C GLY A 124 6.70 6.38 -27.69
N ALA A 125 6.60 7.55 -28.31
CA ALA A 125 5.87 8.72 -27.76
C ALA A 125 4.42 8.83 -28.28
N GLY A 126 3.98 7.86 -29.08
CA GLY A 126 2.59 7.71 -29.50
C GLY A 126 1.73 7.00 -28.45
N THR A 127 0.50 6.64 -28.85
CA THR A 127 -0.48 6.01 -27.96
C THR A 127 -0.78 4.59 -28.41
N LEU A 128 -0.68 3.62 -27.50
CA LEU A 128 -1.23 2.29 -27.70
C LEU A 128 -2.67 2.25 -27.20
N ASN A 129 -3.60 1.94 -28.07
CA ASN A 129 -5.00 1.74 -27.72
C ASN A 129 -5.29 0.25 -27.63
N ILE A 130 -5.73 -0.22 -26.47
CA ILE A 130 -6.11 -1.62 -26.27
C ILE A 130 -7.63 -1.69 -26.22
N SER A 131 -8.24 -2.33 -27.21
CA SER A 131 -9.69 -2.52 -27.32
C SER A 131 -10.00 -4.01 -27.44
N LEU A 132 -9.85 -4.74 -26.34
CA LEU A 132 -10.12 -6.18 -26.36
C LEU A 132 -11.62 -6.45 -26.19
N PRO A 133 -12.22 -7.40 -26.94
CA PRO A 133 -13.46 -8.05 -26.50
C PRO A 133 -13.24 -8.69 -25.11
N GLN A 134 -14.31 -8.91 -24.34
CA GLN A 134 -14.31 -9.32 -22.93
C GLN A 134 -13.54 -10.62 -22.56
N SER A 135 -12.85 -11.26 -23.50
CA SER A 135 -12.19 -12.56 -23.34
C SER A 135 -10.88 -12.72 -24.11
N SER A 136 -10.10 -11.64 -24.30
CA SER A 136 -8.76 -11.74 -24.89
C SER A 136 -7.70 -12.10 -23.83
N TYR A 137 -6.75 -12.97 -24.20
CA TYR A 137 -5.78 -13.57 -23.29
C TYR A 137 -4.37 -13.02 -23.50
N ILE A 138 -3.73 -12.51 -22.44
CA ILE A 138 -2.27 -12.27 -22.44
C ILE A 138 -1.63 -13.40 -21.65
N SER A 139 -1.25 -14.49 -22.30
CA SER A 139 -0.71 -15.67 -21.64
C SER A 139 0.75 -15.93 -22.00
N TYR A 140 1.46 -16.71 -21.18
CA TYR A 140 2.75 -17.34 -21.48
C TYR A 140 3.81 -16.42 -22.14
N GLY A 141 4.23 -15.35 -21.44
CA GLY A 141 5.25 -14.43 -21.95
C GLY A 141 5.52 -13.23 -21.04
N LYS A 142 6.48 -12.39 -21.43
CA LYS A 142 6.77 -11.09 -20.82
C LYS A 142 6.28 -9.96 -21.75
N TYR A 143 5.45 -9.07 -21.23
CA TYR A 143 4.86 -7.97 -22.00
C TYR A 143 5.26 -6.65 -21.38
N ILE A 144 5.93 -5.80 -22.14
CA ILE A 144 6.53 -4.55 -21.64
C ILE A 144 5.84 -3.37 -22.32
N PHE A 145 5.23 -2.49 -21.53
CA PHE A 145 4.52 -1.31 -21.99
C PHE A 145 5.26 -0.05 -21.56
N ASN A 146 6.17 0.43 -22.40
CA ASN A 146 6.90 1.69 -22.24
C ASN A 146 6.12 2.90 -22.78
N ALA A 147 5.25 2.69 -23.78
CA ALA A 147 4.38 3.73 -24.32
C ALA A 147 3.23 4.06 -23.37
N ASP A 148 2.63 5.24 -23.54
CA ASP A 148 1.34 5.54 -22.93
C ASP A 148 0.25 4.68 -23.56
N VAL A 149 -0.55 4.05 -22.69
CA VAL A 149 -1.63 3.15 -23.09
C VAL A 149 -2.96 3.73 -22.65
N VAL A 150 -3.86 3.82 -23.61
CA VAL A 150 -5.25 4.21 -23.40
C VAL A 150 -6.13 3.01 -23.71
N ASN A 151 -7.15 2.81 -22.89
CA ASN A 151 -8.14 1.78 -23.15
C ASN A 151 -9.51 2.43 -23.36
N ASP A 152 -9.93 2.46 -24.62
CA ASP A 152 -11.21 3.02 -25.07
C ASP A 152 -12.33 1.95 -25.18
N GLY A 153 -12.07 0.72 -24.75
CA GLY A 153 -13.06 -0.36 -24.76
C GLY A 153 -14.20 -0.16 -23.75
N PRO A 154 -15.32 -0.92 -23.87
CA PRO A 154 -16.34 -0.95 -22.82
C PRO A 154 -15.66 -1.28 -21.48
N THR A 155 -16.15 -0.68 -20.38
CA THR A 155 -15.52 -0.48 -19.06
C THR A 155 -14.93 -1.70 -18.32
N ASN A 156 -14.82 -2.86 -18.97
CA ASN A 156 -14.22 -4.10 -18.48
C ASN A 156 -13.32 -4.69 -19.58
N LEU A 157 -12.20 -4.03 -19.89
CA LEU A 157 -11.07 -4.78 -20.47
C LEU A 157 -10.70 -5.83 -19.42
N SER A 158 -10.89 -7.12 -19.71
CA SER A 158 -10.39 -8.24 -18.91
C SER A 158 -9.07 -8.68 -19.53
N LEU A 159 -7.96 -8.25 -18.92
CA LEU A 159 -6.64 -8.79 -19.27
C LEU A 159 -6.44 -10.08 -18.51
N GLN A 160 -6.56 -11.21 -19.20
CA GLN A 160 -6.28 -12.50 -18.60
C GLN A 160 -4.78 -12.77 -18.64
N LEU A 161 -4.08 -12.50 -17.53
CA LEU A 161 -2.67 -12.86 -17.34
C LEU A 161 -2.60 -14.30 -16.86
N SER A 162 -1.98 -15.21 -17.62
CA SER A 162 -1.82 -16.62 -17.23
C SER A 162 -0.38 -17.08 -17.45
N ASN A 163 0.32 -17.41 -16.36
CA ASN A 163 1.77 -17.64 -16.34
C ASN A 163 2.54 -16.58 -17.15
N ALA A 164 2.21 -15.31 -16.95
CA ALA A 164 2.76 -14.20 -17.70
C ALA A 164 3.33 -13.12 -16.77
N THR A 165 4.37 -12.43 -17.23
CA THR A 165 4.82 -11.19 -16.60
C THR A 165 4.42 -10.01 -17.44
N MET A 166 3.92 -8.98 -16.78
CA MET A 166 3.52 -7.73 -17.42
C MET A 166 4.22 -6.56 -16.73
N ASP A 167 4.98 -5.78 -17.50
CA ASP A 167 5.68 -4.59 -17.02
C ASP A 167 5.02 -3.35 -17.61
N VAL A 168 4.46 -2.50 -16.74
CA VAL A 168 3.88 -1.21 -17.12
C VAL A 168 4.84 -0.11 -16.71
N ASN A 169 5.57 0.42 -17.68
CA ASN A 169 6.59 1.46 -17.50
C ASN A 169 6.07 2.85 -17.91
N GLY A 170 5.13 2.90 -18.87
CA GLY A 170 4.42 4.12 -19.27
C GLY A 170 3.19 4.41 -18.40
N THR A 171 2.32 5.31 -18.87
CA THR A 171 1.05 5.60 -18.20
C THR A 171 -0.07 4.75 -18.79
N TRP A 172 -0.82 4.06 -17.93
CA TRP A 172 -1.98 3.24 -18.26
C TRP A 172 -3.26 3.93 -17.78
N ASN A 173 -3.96 4.56 -18.72
CA ASN A 173 -5.18 5.34 -18.47
C ASN A 173 -6.42 4.55 -18.94
N GLY A 174 -7.29 4.18 -17.98
CA GLY A 174 -8.59 3.54 -18.26
C GLY A 174 -9.21 2.88 -17.02
N ASN A 175 -10.50 2.52 -17.11
CA ASN A 175 -11.19 1.75 -16.07
C ASN A 175 -10.96 0.25 -16.31
N GLN A 176 -9.81 -0.27 -15.86
CA GLN A 176 -9.36 -1.62 -16.23
C GLN A 176 -9.87 -2.71 -15.30
N THR A 177 -10.13 -3.92 -15.83
CA THR A 177 -10.26 -5.16 -15.06
C THR A 177 -9.09 -6.10 -15.38
N ILE A 178 -8.20 -6.40 -14.44
CA ILE A 178 -7.10 -7.34 -14.71
C ILE A 178 -7.41 -8.67 -14.03
N ASP A 179 -7.53 -9.73 -14.81
CA ASP A 179 -7.81 -11.07 -14.32
C ASP A 179 -6.50 -11.88 -14.38
N MET A 180 -5.87 -12.13 -13.24
CA MET A 180 -4.58 -12.81 -13.14
C MET A 180 -4.79 -14.26 -12.68
N PHE A 181 -4.11 -15.19 -13.33
CA PHE A 181 -4.18 -16.62 -13.07
C PHE A 181 -2.77 -17.21 -12.98
N ALA A 182 -2.60 -18.25 -12.17
CA ALA A 182 -1.34 -18.98 -12.02
C ALA A 182 -0.19 -18.05 -11.59
N ASN A 183 1.07 -18.39 -11.90
CA ASN A 183 2.28 -17.66 -11.49
C ASN A 183 2.47 -16.31 -12.19
N SER A 184 1.39 -15.56 -12.42
CA SER A 184 1.42 -14.29 -13.15
C SER A 184 1.90 -13.13 -12.29
N VAL A 185 2.68 -12.24 -12.89
CA VAL A 185 3.24 -11.07 -12.21
C VAL A 185 2.87 -9.82 -12.98
N LEU A 186 2.33 -8.81 -12.31
CA LEU A 186 2.16 -7.47 -12.88
C LEU A 186 3.05 -6.48 -12.12
N ASN A 187 4.05 -5.96 -12.81
CA ASN A 187 4.95 -4.92 -12.34
C ASN A 187 4.46 -3.56 -12.82
N VAL A 188 4.16 -2.67 -11.88
CA VAL A 188 3.79 -1.27 -12.15
C VAL A 188 5.01 -0.40 -11.85
N ASN A 189 5.74 -0.01 -12.90
CA ASN A 189 6.92 0.86 -12.83
C ASN A 189 6.61 2.31 -13.25
N GLY A 190 5.53 2.52 -14.02
CA GLY A 190 4.93 3.81 -14.37
C GLY A 190 3.62 4.03 -13.61
N SER A 191 2.62 4.68 -14.22
CA SER A 191 1.33 4.90 -13.54
C SER A 191 0.25 3.99 -14.11
N MET A 192 -0.54 3.33 -13.25
CA MET A 192 -1.67 2.51 -13.66
C MET A 192 -2.93 2.88 -12.87
N ASN A 193 -4.01 3.15 -13.59
CA ASN A 193 -5.35 3.27 -13.02
C ASN A 193 -6.12 1.95 -13.19
N VAL A 194 -6.69 1.42 -12.10
CA VAL A 194 -7.45 0.16 -12.12
C VAL A 194 -8.86 0.33 -11.54
N TYR A 195 -9.82 -0.33 -12.19
CA TYR A 195 -11.20 -0.45 -11.72
C TYR A 195 -11.49 -1.82 -11.10
N ASN A 196 -10.74 -2.86 -11.43
CA ASN A 196 -10.83 -4.16 -10.79
C ASN A 196 -9.56 -4.95 -11.07
N VAL A 197 -9.08 -5.73 -10.10
CA VAL A 197 -8.12 -6.80 -10.38
C VAL A 197 -8.53 -8.02 -9.58
N LYS A 198 -8.57 -9.16 -10.25
CA LYS A 198 -8.80 -10.46 -9.65
C LYS A 198 -7.56 -11.31 -9.85
N GLY A 199 -7.19 -12.10 -8.86
CA GLY A 199 -6.02 -12.96 -8.90
C GLY A 199 -6.35 -14.33 -8.35
N TRP A 200 -6.04 -15.39 -9.10
CA TRP A 200 -6.22 -16.78 -8.72
C TRP A 200 -4.89 -17.53 -8.74
N ALA A 201 -4.55 -18.15 -7.61
CA ALA A 201 -3.40 -19.05 -7.40
C ALA A 201 -2.02 -18.50 -7.88
N GLN A 202 -1.20 -18.00 -6.96
CA GLN A 202 0.21 -17.59 -7.16
C GLN A 202 0.46 -16.38 -8.07
N CYS A 203 -0.49 -15.45 -8.15
CA CYS A 203 -0.31 -14.13 -8.76
C CYS A 203 0.32 -13.09 -7.81
N ASN A 204 1.15 -12.19 -8.35
CA ASN A 204 1.72 -11.06 -7.60
C ASN A 204 1.55 -9.75 -8.37
N ILE A 205 1.31 -8.65 -7.64
CA ILE A 205 1.52 -7.31 -8.16
C ILE A 205 2.59 -6.62 -7.36
N ASN A 206 3.52 -6.02 -8.11
CA ASN A 206 4.65 -5.27 -7.58
C ASN A 206 4.54 -3.84 -8.08
N VAL A 207 4.31 -2.88 -7.19
CA VAL A 207 4.42 -1.47 -7.54
C VAL A 207 5.83 -0.99 -7.20
N ASN A 208 6.66 -0.82 -8.23
CA ASN A 208 8.09 -0.61 -8.15
C ASN A 208 8.48 0.88 -8.05
N ALA A 209 9.78 1.15 -8.06
CA ALA A 209 10.36 2.50 -8.03
C ALA A 209 9.82 3.39 -9.17
N GLY A 210 9.21 4.54 -8.83
CA GLY A 210 8.59 5.43 -9.82
C GLY A 210 7.19 5.00 -10.26
N GLY A 211 6.74 3.82 -9.82
CA GLY A 211 5.42 3.28 -10.10
C GLY A 211 4.34 3.93 -9.25
N THR A 212 3.10 3.99 -9.73
CA THR A 212 1.93 4.37 -8.95
C THR A 212 0.72 3.56 -9.37
N LEU A 213 0.09 2.86 -8.41
CA LEU A 213 -1.17 2.15 -8.62
C LEU A 213 -2.34 2.95 -8.02
N ASN A 214 -3.30 3.32 -8.85
CA ASN A 214 -4.51 4.04 -8.44
C ASN A 214 -5.73 3.13 -8.55
N ILE A 215 -6.29 2.77 -7.41
CA ILE A 215 -7.51 1.97 -7.30
C ILE A 215 -8.68 2.96 -7.21
N GLN A 216 -9.50 3.02 -8.27
CA GLN A 216 -10.55 4.04 -8.44
C GLN A 216 -11.73 3.86 -7.46
N LYS A 217 -12.85 4.57 -7.63
CA LYS A 217 -14.07 4.44 -6.80
C LYS A 217 -15.00 3.33 -7.34
N ASN A 218 -15.52 2.46 -6.46
CA ASN A 218 -16.22 1.19 -6.74
C ASN A 218 -15.46 -0.07 -7.28
N PRO A 219 -14.11 -0.15 -7.32
CA PRO A 219 -13.41 -1.40 -7.56
C PRO A 219 -13.70 -2.40 -6.45
N ASN A 220 -13.78 -3.66 -6.82
CA ASN A 220 -13.73 -4.81 -5.92
C ASN A 220 -12.53 -5.65 -6.31
N TYR A 221 -11.40 -5.34 -5.70
CA TYR A 221 -10.17 -6.08 -5.92
C TYR A 221 -10.18 -7.41 -5.15
N SER A 222 -9.62 -8.52 -5.65
CA SER A 222 -9.55 -9.79 -4.90
C SER A 222 -8.36 -10.64 -5.33
N TRP A 223 -7.53 -11.12 -4.41
CA TRP A 223 -6.27 -11.79 -4.75
C TRP A 223 -5.93 -13.01 -3.95
N ALA A 224 -5.33 -14.01 -4.59
CA ALA A 224 -4.97 -15.26 -3.98
C ALA A 224 -3.56 -15.35 -3.33
N THR A 225 -2.58 -14.44 -3.52
CA THR A 225 -1.19 -14.78 -3.13
C THR A 225 -0.23 -13.70 -2.62
N GLY A 226 -0.69 -12.46 -2.45
CA GLY A 226 0.09 -11.40 -1.82
C GLY A 226 0.12 -10.13 -2.66
N MET A 227 0.16 -8.96 -2.01
CA MET A 227 0.48 -7.68 -2.66
C MET A 227 1.68 -7.03 -2.03
N TYR A 228 2.52 -6.45 -2.87
CA TYR A 228 3.46 -5.44 -2.45
C TYR A 228 3.35 -4.20 -3.33
N GLY A 229 3.34 -3.02 -2.72
CA GLY A 229 3.51 -1.81 -3.50
C GLY A 229 4.12 -0.66 -2.72
N ARG A 230 4.98 0.09 -3.41
CA ARG A 230 5.73 1.22 -2.87
C ARG A 230 4.90 2.49 -2.80
N ILE A 231 4.20 2.84 -3.88
CA ILE A 231 3.39 4.06 -3.97
C ILE A 231 2.00 3.73 -4.53
N GLY A 232 0.94 4.25 -3.90
CA GLY A 232 -0.41 4.03 -4.41
C GLY A 232 -1.50 4.87 -3.75
N THR A 233 -2.65 4.92 -4.43
CA THR A 233 -3.87 5.54 -3.91
C THR A 233 -5.03 4.55 -3.98
N VAL A 234 -5.81 4.46 -2.91
CA VAL A 234 -7.03 3.63 -2.82
C VAL A 234 -8.23 4.53 -2.58
N ASP A 235 -9.01 4.80 -3.62
CA ASP A 235 -10.27 5.56 -3.55
C ASP A 235 -11.53 4.66 -3.55
N GLY A 236 -11.35 3.35 -3.68
CA GLY A 236 -12.42 2.35 -3.64
C GLY A 236 -12.05 1.12 -2.83
N SER A 237 -12.52 -0.08 -3.20
CA SER A 237 -12.26 -1.29 -2.39
C SER A 237 -11.10 -2.13 -2.92
N LEU A 238 -10.09 -2.30 -2.07
CA LEU A 238 -9.02 -3.27 -2.20
C LEU A 238 -9.31 -4.46 -1.28
N ILE A 239 -9.60 -5.65 -1.82
CA ILE A 239 -9.67 -6.90 -1.04
C ILE A 239 -8.49 -7.79 -1.44
N VAL A 240 -7.78 -8.30 -0.45
CA VAL A 240 -6.67 -9.23 -0.61
C VAL A 240 -7.04 -10.50 0.14
N ASP A 241 -6.99 -11.66 -0.49
CA ASP A 241 -7.41 -12.96 0.05
C ASP A 241 -6.32 -14.03 -0.13
N SER A 242 -5.22 -13.90 0.61
CA SER A 242 -4.03 -14.70 0.35
C SER A 242 -4.22 -16.17 0.76
N GLY A 243 -4.26 -17.03 -0.25
CA GLY A 243 -4.43 -18.48 -0.21
C GLY A 243 -3.15 -19.32 -0.32
N ALA A 244 -1.99 -18.76 -0.68
CA ALA A 244 -0.77 -19.56 -0.87
C ALA A 244 0.43 -19.10 -0.03
N GLU A 245 1.42 -19.98 0.04
CA GLU A 245 2.61 -19.72 0.82
C GLU A 245 3.53 -18.72 0.14
N ASN A 246 3.73 -17.54 0.73
CA ASN A 246 4.81 -16.65 0.35
C ASN A 246 5.92 -16.67 1.40
N SER A 247 7.15 -16.51 0.94
CA SER A 247 8.32 -16.48 1.81
C SER A 247 8.31 -15.26 2.72
N GLU A 248 7.71 -14.14 2.32
CA GLU A 248 7.89 -12.84 2.97
C GLU A 248 6.87 -12.53 4.10
N ARG A 249 5.97 -13.47 4.40
CA ARG A 249 5.02 -13.43 5.52
C ARG A 249 4.04 -12.23 5.54
N TYR A 250 3.61 -11.73 4.39
CA TYR A 250 2.51 -10.77 4.32
C TYR A 250 1.46 -11.16 3.28
N SER A 251 0.22 -10.82 3.53
CA SER A 251 -0.83 -10.86 2.51
C SER A 251 -0.85 -9.54 1.74
N LEU A 252 -0.61 -8.45 2.44
CA LEU A 252 -0.49 -7.11 1.88
C LEU A 252 0.68 -6.40 2.56
N ARG A 253 1.59 -5.83 1.78
CA ARG A 253 2.60 -4.88 2.24
C ARG A 253 2.43 -3.55 1.52
N LEU A 254 2.14 -2.51 2.29
CA LEU A 254 2.20 -1.11 1.83
C LEU A 254 3.54 -0.54 2.22
N GLY A 255 4.35 -0.14 1.23
CA GLY A 255 5.64 0.52 1.45
C GLY A 255 6.81 -0.18 0.79
N CYS A 256 8.01 -0.08 1.36
CA CYS A 256 9.26 -0.49 0.69
C CYS A 256 9.74 -1.91 1.09
N ASP A 257 10.54 -2.51 0.20
CA ASP A 257 11.33 -3.72 0.43
C ASP A 257 12.57 -3.44 1.31
N ASP A 258 13.32 -4.50 1.64
CA ASP A 258 14.50 -4.45 2.50
C ASP A 258 15.67 -3.62 1.91
N ASN A 259 15.58 -3.17 0.66
CA ASN A 259 16.68 -2.56 -0.09
C ASN A 259 16.85 -1.04 0.12
N ASN A 260 16.51 -0.55 1.31
CA ASN A 260 16.96 0.76 1.80
C ASN A 260 16.43 1.99 1.00
N ARG A 261 15.16 1.96 0.54
CA ARG A 261 14.58 3.07 -0.25
C ARG A 261 13.44 3.78 0.49
N TRP A 262 13.40 5.11 0.38
CA TRP A 262 12.84 6.04 1.39
C TRP A 262 11.66 6.92 0.95
N ASP A 263 10.79 6.45 0.05
CA ASP A 263 9.74 7.26 -0.59
C ASP A 263 8.41 6.50 -0.73
N GLY A 264 8.23 5.40 0.03
CA GLY A 264 6.98 4.68 0.06
C GLY A 264 5.85 5.63 0.46
N LYS A 265 4.79 5.70 -0.34
CA LYS A 265 3.71 6.66 -0.13
C LYS A 265 2.36 6.08 -0.52
N TRP A 266 1.50 5.91 0.47
CA TRP A 266 0.15 5.41 0.29
C TRP A 266 -0.90 6.40 0.78
N THR A 267 -1.96 6.55 0.00
CA THR A 267 -3.14 7.32 0.40
C THR A 267 -4.37 6.44 0.31
N ILE A 268 -5.12 6.32 1.40
CA ILE A 268 -6.47 5.77 1.37
C ILE A 268 -7.40 6.98 1.34
N GLY A 269 -8.05 7.19 0.21
CA GLY A 269 -8.93 8.33 -0.01
C GLY A 269 -10.22 8.23 0.79
N SER A 270 -11.05 9.26 0.74
CA SER A 270 -12.25 9.37 1.59
C SER A 270 -13.26 8.24 1.41
N THR A 271 -13.25 7.58 0.24
CA THR A 271 -14.11 6.42 -0.08
C THR A 271 -13.34 5.11 -0.17
N GLY A 272 -12.04 5.12 0.12
CA GLY A 272 -11.17 3.96 0.06
C GLY A 272 -11.42 2.98 1.19
N THR A 273 -11.31 1.68 0.90
CA THR A 273 -11.34 0.59 1.88
C THR A 273 -10.31 -0.47 1.51
N ILE A 274 -9.61 -1.00 2.51
CA ILE A 274 -8.68 -2.12 2.37
C ILE A 274 -9.16 -3.25 3.26
N LYS A 275 -9.33 -4.44 2.70
CA LYS A 275 -9.71 -5.66 3.42
C LYS A 275 -8.72 -6.76 3.13
N VAL A 276 -8.01 -7.22 4.16
CA VAL A 276 -7.01 -8.28 4.06
C VAL A 276 -7.53 -9.53 4.77
N MET A 277 -7.76 -10.58 3.98
CA MET A 277 -8.08 -11.93 4.40
C MET A 277 -6.83 -12.78 4.20
N SER A 278 -6.30 -13.32 5.29
CA SER A 278 -5.00 -13.96 5.36
C SER A 278 -5.11 -15.30 6.08
N TYR A 279 -4.27 -16.27 5.74
CA TYR A 279 -3.96 -17.34 6.69
C TYR A 279 -3.26 -16.77 7.93
N SER A 280 -3.38 -17.46 9.07
CA SER A 280 -2.89 -16.99 10.39
C SER A 280 -1.39 -16.64 10.46
N LYS A 281 -0.57 -17.06 9.50
CA LYS A 281 0.86 -16.74 9.44
C LYS A 281 1.22 -15.48 8.64
N TYR A 282 0.25 -14.85 7.96
CA TYR A 282 0.48 -13.68 7.11
C TYR A 282 -0.10 -12.41 7.71
N TYR A 283 0.66 -11.33 7.61
CA TYR A 283 0.31 -10.02 8.15
C TYR A 283 -0.21 -9.07 7.06
N PHE A 284 -1.03 -8.10 7.45
CA PHE A 284 -1.12 -6.83 6.72
C PHE A 284 0.01 -5.94 7.26
N GLN A 285 1.04 -5.72 6.45
CA GLN A 285 2.21 -4.91 6.80
C GLN A 285 2.12 -3.49 6.22
N VAL A 286 2.44 -2.51 7.04
CA VAL A 286 2.72 -1.12 6.64
C VAL A 286 4.17 -0.86 7.02
N ARG A 287 5.04 -0.76 6.00
CA ARG A 287 6.49 -0.84 6.22
C ARG A 287 7.29 0.21 5.45
N ASN A 288 8.15 0.97 6.14
CA ASN A 288 9.01 2.00 5.55
C ASN A 288 8.24 2.94 4.61
N THR A 289 7.09 3.45 5.06
CA THR A 289 6.17 4.22 4.22
C THR A 289 5.49 5.36 4.96
N ALA A 290 5.17 6.41 4.22
CA ALA A 290 4.17 7.38 4.62
C ALA A 290 2.76 6.88 4.21
N LEU A 291 1.89 6.62 5.16
CA LEU A 291 0.49 6.23 4.93
C LEU A 291 -0.44 7.36 5.40
N THR A 292 -1.31 7.85 4.52
CA THR A 292 -2.39 8.80 4.87
C THR A 292 -3.74 8.12 4.76
N ILE A 293 -4.53 8.16 5.84
CA ILE A 293 -5.86 7.54 5.91
C ILE A 293 -6.92 8.64 6.02
N ASN A 294 -7.67 8.85 4.93
CA ASN A 294 -8.79 9.80 4.85
C ASN A 294 -10.17 9.12 4.87
N SER A 295 -10.19 7.80 4.72
CA SER A 295 -11.39 6.98 4.66
C SER A 295 -12.13 6.95 5.99
N ALA A 296 -13.42 6.64 5.98
CA ALA A 296 -14.23 6.54 7.19
C ALA A 296 -13.74 5.45 8.17
N ALA A 297 -14.27 5.45 9.40
CA ALA A 297 -14.00 4.40 10.39
C ALA A 297 -14.19 2.98 9.81
N LYS A 298 -13.37 2.03 10.28
CA LYS A 298 -13.37 0.61 9.84
C LYS A 298 -13.05 0.38 8.36
N SER A 299 -12.40 1.35 7.71
CA SER A 299 -11.98 1.26 6.31
C SER A 299 -10.79 0.33 6.08
N LEU A 300 -9.98 0.06 7.11
CA LEU A 300 -8.91 -0.92 7.06
C LEU A 300 -9.33 -2.15 7.86
N TYR A 301 -9.24 -3.31 7.24
CA TYR A 301 -9.57 -4.59 7.86
C TYR A 301 -8.44 -5.57 7.62
N SER A 302 -8.02 -6.27 8.68
CA SER A 302 -7.21 -7.48 8.58
C SER A 302 -7.89 -8.57 9.37
N ASN A 303 -8.05 -9.79 8.84
CA ASN A 303 -8.61 -10.89 9.63
C ASN A 303 -7.62 -11.46 10.67
N ASN A 304 -6.34 -11.10 10.58
CA ASN A 304 -5.26 -11.60 11.42
C ASN A 304 -4.66 -10.50 12.30
N THR A 305 -3.59 -9.82 11.85
CA THR A 305 -2.96 -8.69 12.55
C THR A 305 -2.53 -7.64 11.52
N ILE A 306 -2.50 -6.38 11.95
CA ILE A 306 -1.84 -5.29 11.21
C ILE A 306 -0.51 -5.01 11.89
N LEU A 307 0.57 -5.03 11.09
CA LEU A 307 1.94 -4.80 11.54
C LEU A 307 2.45 -3.49 10.97
N PHE A 308 2.83 -2.55 11.83
CA PHE A 308 3.50 -1.32 11.44
C PHE A 308 4.98 -1.42 11.76
N GLY A 309 5.83 -1.21 10.75
CA GLY A 309 7.26 -1.44 10.87
C GLY A 309 8.11 -0.40 10.15
N GLY A 310 9.00 0.30 10.84
CA GLY A 310 10.07 1.11 10.25
C GLY A 310 11.42 0.45 10.53
N TYR A 311 12.24 0.30 9.51
CA TYR A 311 13.57 -0.30 9.63
C TYR A 311 14.64 0.75 9.84
N SER A 312 15.42 0.59 10.91
CA SER A 312 16.71 1.27 11.11
C SER A 312 17.82 0.22 11.16
N ALA A 313 18.56 0.06 10.07
CA ALA A 313 19.92 -0.47 10.17
C ALA A 313 20.89 0.69 10.34
N ASN A 314 21.81 0.56 11.28
CA ASN A 314 22.95 1.45 11.36
C ASN A 314 24.25 0.64 11.26
N ALA A 315 25.09 1.03 10.30
CA ALA A 315 26.56 0.89 10.34
C ALA A 315 27.25 1.72 9.23
N SER A 316 26.56 1.99 8.11
CA SER A 316 27.18 2.61 6.92
C SER A 316 26.60 3.96 6.48
N GLY A 317 25.90 4.68 7.37
CA GLY A 317 25.56 6.10 7.15
C GLY A 317 24.43 6.39 6.15
N GLY A 318 23.54 5.43 5.88
CA GLY A 318 22.28 5.69 5.16
C GLY A 318 21.21 6.21 6.11
N SER A 319 20.43 7.22 5.68
CA SER A 319 19.31 7.77 6.46
C SER A 319 18.12 6.78 6.53
N ILE A 320 17.26 7.00 7.52
CA ILE A 320 16.24 6.09 8.05
C ILE A 320 14.97 6.10 7.18
N GLY A 321 14.29 4.94 7.05
CA GLY A 321 12.94 4.86 6.49
C GLY A 321 11.90 4.69 7.60
N ASP A 322 11.49 5.77 8.26
CA ASP A 322 10.46 5.72 9.29
C ASP A 322 9.09 5.41 8.67
N THR A 323 8.29 4.55 9.34
CA THR A 323 6.87 4.42 9.00
C THR A 323 6.11 5.54 9.69
N SER A 324 5.48 6.40 8.90
CA SER A 324 4.63 7.49 9.39
C SER A 324 3.19 7.28 8.93
N VAL A 325 2.23 7.27 9.86
CA VAL A 325 0.82 7.08 9.55
C VAL A 325 0.01 8.28 10.02
N VAL A 326 -0.74 8.89 9.11
CA VAL A 326 -1.64 10.02 9.41
C VAL A 326 -3.08 9.52 9.41
N PHE A 327 -3.77 9.75 10.53
CA PHE A 327 -5.16 9.38 10.76
C PHE A 327 -6.04 10.63 10.67
N ASN A 328 -6.70 10.85 9.53
CA ASN A 328 -7.66 11.95 9.36
C ASN A 328 -9.10 11.56 9.75
N THR A 329 -9.28 10.36 10.30
CA THR A 329 -10.55 9.83 10.81
C THR A 329 -10.34 9.16 12.16
N SER A 330 -11.41 9.05 12.93
CA SER A 330 -11.47 8.20 14.11
C SER A 330 -11.54 6.74 13.74
N ASN A 331 -10.77 5.92 14.45
CA ASN A 331 -10.86 4.46 14.47
C ASN A 331 -10.90 3.79 13.07
N PRO A 332 -9.92 4.07 12.18
CA PRO A 332 -9.97 3.57 10.81
C PRO A 332 -9.81 2.06 10.67
N PHE A 333 -9.23 1.35 11.63
CA PHE A 333 -8.94 -0.08 11.45
C PHE A 333 -9.76 -1.03 12.32
N THR A 334 -9.86 -2.26 11.84
CA THR A 334 -10.46 -3.41 12.52
C THR A 334 -9.57 -4.62 12.29
N VAL A 335 -9.44 -5.43 13.32
CA VAL A 335 -8.65 -6.66 13.27
C VAL A 335 -9.52 -7.84 13.70
N SER A 336 -9.53 -8.89 12.89
CA SER A 336 -10.46 -10.01 12.98
C SER A 336 -11.92 -9.54 12.96
N SER A 337 -12.65 -9.65 14.06
CA SER A 337 -14.03 -9.14 14.21
C SER A 337 -14.13 -7.98 15.19
N PHE A 338 -13.00 -7.51 15.74
CA PHE A 338 -12.94 -6.54 16.81
C PHE A 338 -12.76 -5.13 16.26
N SER A 339 -13.36 -4.15 16.96
CA SER A 339 -13.14 -2.73 16.65
C SER A 339 -11.71 -2.32 16.98
N GLN A 340 -11.27 -1.14 16.52
CA GLN A 340 -9.94 -0.61 16.86
C GLN A 340 -9.67 -0.58 18.38
N ALA A 341 -10.70 -0.24 19.16
CA ALA A 341 -10.63 -0.15 20.61
C ALA A 341 -10.55 -1.51 21.33
N GLU A 342 -10.78 -2.61 20.61
CA GLU A 342 -10.86 -3.98 21.15
C GLU A 342 -9.84 -4.92 20.51
N SER A 343 -9.15 -4.47 19.45
CA SER A 343 -8.21 -5.27 18.68
C SER A 343 -6.77 -5.03 19.11
N SER A 344 -5.91 -6.00 18.80
CA SER A 344 -4.46 -5.85 18.85
C SER A 344 -3.89 -5.49 17.48
N PHE A 345 -2.84 -4.66 17.49
CA PHE A 345 -1.95 -4.47 16.35
C PHE A 345 -0.51 -4.43 16.84
N ALA A 346 0.43 -4.67 15.91
CA ALA A 346 1.84 -4.82 16.26
C ALA A 346 2.69 -3.67 15.72
N ILE A 347 3.68 -3.27 16.52
CA ILE A 347 4.80 -2.40 16.16
C ILE A 347 6.05 -3.27 16.07
N GLY A 348 6.56 -3.46 14.86
CA GLY A 348 7.64 -4.41 14.66
C GLY A 348 7.88 -4.76 13.20
N LEU A 349 8.88 -5.61 13.00
CA LEU A 349 9.22 -6.19 11.71
C LEU A 349 9.17 -7.70 11.79
N VAL A 350 8.80 -8.34 10.68
CA VAL A 350 8.86 -9.79 10.51
C VAL A 350 9.55 -10.08 9.19
N ASN A 351 10.65 -10.83 9.25
CA ASN A 351 11.37 -11.24 8.05
C ASN A 351 10.79 -12.52 7.43
N ALA A 352 11.37 -12.97 6.32
CA ALA A 352 10.91 -14.15 5.61
C ALA A 352 10.96 -15.45 6.44
N SER A 353 11.99 -15.60 7.29
CA SER A 353 12.11 -16.75 8.19
C SER A 353 11.12 -16.69 9.36
N GLY A 354 10.47 -15.55 9.59
CA GLY A 354 9.52 -15.34 10.70
C GLY A 354 10.09 -14.72 11.94
N GLU A 355 11.37 -14.34 11.89
CA GLU A 355 12.01 -13.66 13.00
C GLU A 355 11.41 -12.27 13.13
N LYS A 356 11.14 -11.93 14.38
CA LYS A 356 10.59 -10.64 14.78
C LYS A 356 11.73 -9.71 15.15
N ALA A 357 11.58 -8.43 14.85
CA ALA A 357 12.55 -7.41 15.17
C ALA A 357 11.90 -6.10 15.60
N ALA A 358 12.66 -5.34 16.38
CA ALA A 358 12.28 -4.01 16.84
C ALA A 358 12.12 -3.01 15.69
N SER A 359 11.37 -1.94 15.95
CA SER A 359 10.94 -0.99 14.92
C SER A 359 10.60 0.39 15.49
N SER A 360 10.77 1.44 14.68
CA SER A 360 10.29 2.80 14.96
C SER A 360 9.12 3.21 14.06
N VAL A 361 8.06 3.75 14.64
CA VAL A 361 6.83 4.18 13.94
C VAL A 361 6.32 5.51 14.51
N LYS A 362 5.80 6.42 13.66
CA LYS A 362 5.10 7.64 14.07
C LYS A 362 3.65 7.63 13.59
N PHE A 363 2.71 7.86 14.50
CA PHE A 363 1.30 8.14 14.23
C PHE A 363 1.02 9.63 14.43
N THR A 364 0.30 10.24 13.51
CA THR A 364 -0.23 11.61 13.63
C THR A 364 -1.74 11.55 13.57
N LEU A 365 -2.41 12.04 14.61
CA LEU A 365 -3.85 11.91 14.78
C LEU A 365 -4.52 13.26 14.57
N ASN A 366 -5.41 13.36 13.59
CA ASN A 366 -6.26 14.52 13.33
C ASN A 366 -7.73 14.23 13.69
N ALA A 367 -7.95 13.22 14.53
CA ALA A 367 -9.24 12.79 15.06
C ALA A 367 -9.03 11.90 16.29
N ASP A 368 -10.07 11.78 17.11
CA ASP A 368 -10.03 10.95 18.32
C ASP A 368 -9.88 9.47 17.97
N ASN A 369 -9.00 8.74 18.65
CA ASN A 369 -8.72 7.34 18.37
C ASN A 369 -8.65 6.51 19.66
N SER A 370 -9.18 5.30 19.59
CA SER A 370 -9.10 4.30 20.66
C SER A 370 -8.41 3.05 20.13
N PHE A 371 -7.40 2.58 20.85
CA PHE A 371 -6.58 1.42 20.54
C PHE A 371 -6.78 0.37 21.62
N GLY A 372 -7.07 -0.87 21.24
CA GLY A 372 -7.22 -1.99 22.18
C GLY A 372 -5.89 -2.39 22.79
N GLU A 373 -5.07 -3.11 22.03
CA GLU A 373 -3.74 -3.54 22.46
C GLU A 373 -2.68 -3.12 21.44
N ILE A 374 -1.58 -2.56 21.93
CA ILE A 374 -0.39 -2.23 21.14
C ILE A 374 0.70 -3.22 21.53
N GLU A 375 0.99 -4.15 20.63
CA GLU A 375 2.00 -5.18 20.81
C GLU A 375 3.33 -4.71 20.21
N PHE A 376 4.40 -4.68 20.99
CA PHE A 376 5.74 -4.34 20.52
C PHE A 376 6.55 -5.61 20.29
N PHE A 377 7.22 -5.70 19.14
CA PHE A 377 8.17 -6.78 18.88
C PHE A 377 9.55 -6.38 19.36
N GLN A 378 10.26 -7.30 19.99
CA GLN A 378 11.66 -7.10 20.37
C GLN A 378 12.62 -7.75 19.36
N ALA A 379 13.81 -7.18 19.20
CA ALA A 379 14.86 -7.83 18.43
C ALA A 379 15.38 -9.07 19.16
N ASN A 380 15.51 -10.19 18.44
CA ASN A 380 16.23 -11.35 18.95
C ASN A 380 17.72 -10.98 19.15
N ALA A 381 18.28 -11.26 20.32
CA ALA A 381 19.64 -10.91 20.71
C ALA A 381 20.71 -11.46 19.74
N ASP A 382 20.43 -12.54 19.01
CA ASP A 382 21.35 -13.11 18.01
C ASP A 382 21.44 -12.28 16.70
N VAL A 383 20.55 -11.31 16.49
CA VAL A 383 20.57 -10.38 15.34
C VAL A 383 21.19 -9.02 15.74
N ALA A 384 21.65 -8.89 16.99
CA ALA A 384 22.05 -7.63 17.63
C ALA A 384 23.35 -6.98 17.13
N ASN A 385 24.00 -7.53 16.10
CA ASN A 385 25.22 -6.90 15.56
C ASN A 385 24.94 -5.74 14.57
N THR A 386 23.68 -5.47 14.19
CA THR A 386 23.37 -4.48 13.13
C THR A 386 21.99 -3.79 13.17
N LEU A 387 21.14 -4.05 14.17
CA LEU A 387 19.73 -3.59 14.16
C LEU A 387 19.35 -2.71 15.36
N GLN A 388 18.36 -1.85 15.14
CA GLN A 388 17.68 -1.01 16.14
C GLN A 388 17.43 -1.80 17.43
N ALA A 389 17.95 -1.32 18.57
CA ALA A 389 17.79 -1.96 19.86
C ALA A 389 16.37 -1.76 20.43
N ASP A 390 15.73 -0.64 20.07
CA ASP A 390 14.49 -0.18 20.69
C ASP A 390 13.29 -0.27 19.75
N SER A 391 12.16 -0.69 20.30
CA SER A 391 10.85 -0.61 19.67
C SER A 391 10.13 0.65 20.12
N VAL A 392 9.82 1.55 19.17
CA VAL A 392 9.32 2.89 19.46
C VAL A 392 8.04 3.17 18.69
N LEU A 393 6.99 3.57 19.40
CA LEU A 393 5.80 4.17 18.82
C LEU A 393 5.71 5.63 19.27
N THR A 394 5.72 6.56 18.33
CA THR A 394 5.44 7.97 18.57
C THR A 394 4.00 8.28 18.19
N ILE A 395 3.22 8.93 19.07
CA ILE A 395 1.87 9.40 18.77
C ILE A 395 1.84 10.92 18.93
N ALA A 396 1.68 11.64 17.83
CA ALA A 396 1.33 13.07 17.83
C ALA A 396 -0.20 13.19 17.88
N ALA A 397 -0.74 13.58 19.04
CA ALA A 397 -2.18 13.59 19.27
C ALA A 397 -2.87 14.85 18.72
N ASN A 398 -2.13 15.96 18.58
CA ASN A 398 -2.64 17.23 18.04
C ASN A 398 -3.93 17.73 18.71
N GLY A 399 -4.04 17.52 20.04
CA GLY A 399 -5.21 17.91 20.84
C GLY A 399 -6.41 16.95 20.76
N HIS A 400 -6.30 15.82 20.07
CA HIS A 400 -7.34 14.79 20.01
C HIS A 400 -7.22 13.76 21.13
N LEU A 401 -8.34 13.14 21.48
CA LEU A 401 -8.39 12.09 22.50
C LEU A 401 -7.77 10.79 21.98
N VAL A 402 -6.91 10.19 22.79
CA VAL A 402 -6.25 8.91 22.55
C VAL A 402 -6.49 7.98 23.72
N ASN A 403 -7.23 6.90 23.49
CA ASN A 403 -7.41 5.85 24.50
C ASN A 403 -6.59 4.63 24.11
N ILE A 404 -5.79 4.10 25.03
CA ILE A 404 -5.00 2.88 24.82
C ILE A 404 -5.40 1.89 25.89
N GLY A 405 -5.89 0.73 25.48
CA GLY A 405 -6.31 -0.32 26.40
C GLY A 405 -5.12 -0.96 27.11
N LYS A 406 -4.17 -1.49 26.34
CA LYS A 406 -3.03 -2.24 26.85
C LYS A 406 -1.79 -2.08 25.96
N LEU A 407 -0.62 -2.08 26.59
CA LEU A 407 0.66 -2.29 25.91
C LEU A 407 1.13 -3.72 26.18
N SER A 408 1.75 -4.39 25.22
CA SER A 408 2.34 -5.71 25.44
C SER A 408 3.63 -5.88 24.67
N LEU A 409 4.43 -6.85 25.09
CA LEU A 409 5.70 -7.19 24.48
C LEU A 409 5.62 -8.62 23.97
N GLU A 410 6.01 -8.82 22.71
CA GLU A 410 6.08 -10.13 22.08
C GLU A 410 7.50 -10.40 21.57
N GLY A 411 8.18 -11.37 22.18
CA GLY A 411 9.56 -11.72 21.82
C GLY A 411 10.28 -12.47 22.93
N ALA A 412 10.49 -13.77 22.68
CA ALA A 412 11.33 -14.78 23.37
C ALA A 412 11.16 -14.98 24.90
N ASP A 413 11.24 -16.26 25.31
CA ASP A 413 11.19 -16.83 26.67
C ASP A 413 12.31 -16.35 27.62
N TYR A 414 12.61 -15.05 27.65
CA TYR A 414 13.64 -14.50 28.51
C TYR A 414 13.01 -13.70 29.63
N SER A 415 12.97 -14.33 30.80
CA SER A 415 12.61 -13.74 32.09
C SER A 415 13.47 -12.53 32.50
N GLU A 416 14.42 -12.06 31.69
CA GLU A 416 15.41 -11.04 32.07
C GLU A 416 15.88 -10.08 30.95
N LEU A 417 15.27 -10.05 29.74
CA LEU A 417 15.68 -9.09 28.70
C LEU A 417 14.74 -7.88 28.59
N ALA A 418 14.89 -7.03 29.60
CA ALA A 418 14.81 -5.57 29.62
C ALA A 418 13.58 -4.92 28.96
N GLU A 419 12.59 -4.62 29.80
CA GLU A 419 11.57 -3.59 29.59
C GLU A 419 12.19 -2.25 29.09
N ASP A 420 13.49 -2.00 29.26
CA ASP A 420 14.22 -0.76 28.91
C ASP A 420 14.37 -0.46 27.39
N HIS A 421 13.81 -1.29 26.50
CA HIS A 421 13.94 -1.15 25.05
C HIS A 421 12.60 -0.92 24.31
N VAL A 422 11.52 -0.63 25.03
CA VAL A 422 10.21 -0.32 24.44
C VAL A 422 9.76 1.07 24.86
N TYR A 423 9.42 1.91 23.89
CA TYR A 423 9.06 3.31 24.14
C TYR A 423 7.74 3.71 23.47
N LEU A 424 6.81 4.23 24.27
CA LEU A 424 5.67 5.03 23.81
C LEU A 424 6.02 6.51 23.97
N LYS A 425 6.22 7.20 22.86
CA LYS A 425 6.51 8.62 22.81
C LYS A 425 5.26 9.40 22.42
N LEU A 426 4.96 10.47 23.15
CA LEU A 426 3.76 11.26 22.92
C LEU A 426 4.14 12.71 22.60
N GLN A 427 3.52 13.29 21.58
CA GLN A 427 3.82 14.63 21.08
C GLN A 427 2.55 15.46 20.92
N ALA A 428 2.72 16.79 20.93
CA ALA A 428 1.64 17.77 20.73
C ALA A 428 0.41 17.51 21.64
N LEU A 429 0.69 17.17 22.90
CA LEU A 429 -0.34 16.87 23.88
C LEU A 429 -0.90 18.16 24.52
N THR A 430 -2.19 18.13 24.85
CA THR A 430 -2.78 18.94 25.91
C THR A 430 -3.13 18.02 27.08
N ASP A 431 -3.35 18.54 28.29
CA ASP A 431 -3.65 17.64 29.40
C ASP A 431 -4.89 16.79 29.15
N TRP A 432 -4.87 15.56 29.68
CA TRP A 432 -5.97 14.59 29.61
C TRP A 432 -6.28 14.08 28.20
N THR A 433 -5.45 14.36 27.19
CA THR A 433 -5.66 13.85 25.83
C THR A 433 -5.30 12.39 25.67
N VAL A 434 -4.54 11.80 26.59
CA VAL A 434 -4.17 10.37 26.53
C VAL A 434 -4.60 9.64 27.80
N GLN A 435 -5.36 8.57 27.61
CA GLN A 435 -5.78 7.65 28.67
C GLN A 435 -5.20 6.26 28.38
N LEU A 436 -4.65 5.63 29.43
CA LEU A 436 -4.19 4.24 29.44
C LEU A 436 -5.12 3.43 30.34
N ALA A 437 -5.72 2.34 29.88
CA ALA A 437 -6.56 1.50 30.74
C ALA A 437 -5.70 0.58 31.63
N ASN A 438 -4.68 -0.06 31.06
CA ASN A 438 -3.82 -0.99 31.78
C ASN A 438 -2.34 -0.56 31.72
N ILE A 439 -1.65 -0.64 32.86
CA ILE A 439 -0.22 -0.32 33.03
C ILE A 439 0.61 -1.51 33.54
N GLU A 440 0.05 -2.73 33.61
CA GLU A 440 0.72 -3.94 34.13
C GLU A 440 2.04 -4.28 33.43
N THR A 441 2.17 -3.86 32.17
CA THR A 441 3.34 -4.08 31.30
C THR A 441 4.22 -2.83 31.19
N VAL A 442 3.90 -1.77 31.94
CA VAL A 442 4.64 -0.50 31.95
C VAL A 442 5.50 -0.47 33.20
N ASN A 443 6.80 -0.25 33.01
CA ASN A 443 7.69 0.02 34.13
C ASN A 443 7.25 1.32 34.83
N THR A 444 6.73 1.18 36.05
CA THR A 444 6.17 2.28 36.83
C THR A 444 6.76 2.35 38.22
N GLN A 445 6.99 3.57 38.68
CA GLN A 445 7.40 3.87 40.06
C GLN A 445 6.32 4.74 40.71
N LEU A 446 5.70 4.26 41.80
CA LEU A 446 4.79 5.08 42.60
C LEU A 446 5.56 6.23 43.24
N ILE A 447 5.16 7.48 42.97
CA ILE A 447 5.80 8.68 43.54
C ILE A 447 4.92 9.33 44.59
N PHE A 448 3.59 9.21 44.46
CA PHE A 448 2.64 9.82 45.38
C PHE A 448 1.37 8.98 45.50
N GLU A 449 0.88 8.84 46.74
CA GLU A 449 -0.40 8.22 47.07
C GLU A 449 -1.06 9.01 48.21
N ASP A 450 -2.36 9.27 48.06
CA ASP A 450 -3.27 9.75 49.10
C ASP A 450 -4.64 9.09 48.91
N ASP A 451 -5.53 9.22 49.90
CA ASP A 451 -6.91 8.71 49.88
C ASP A 451 -7.65 9.06 48.58
N SER A 452 -7.27 10.17 47.93
CA SER A 452 -7.92 10.70 46.74
C SER A 452 -7.25 10.39 45.40
N TYR A 453 -5.94 10.09 45.32
CA TYR A 453 -5.24 9.86 44.04
C TYR A 453 -3.89 9.13 44.18
N GLU A 454 -3.48 8.46 43.10
CA GLU A 454 -2.17 7.78 42.95
C GLU A 454 -1.46 8.34 41.71
N VAL A 455 -0.14 8.59 41.83
CA VAL A 455 0.70 9.10 40.73
C VAL A 455 1.94 8.22 40.55
N TYR A 456 2.15 7.78 39.31
CA TYR A 456 3.28 6.95 38.91
C TYR A 456 4.20 7.70 37.93
N LYS A 457 5.51 7.47 38.05
CA LYS A 457 6.51 7.80 37.01
C LYS A 457 6.67 6.61 36.08
N THR A 458 7.01 6.86 34.82
CA THR A 458 7.39 5.81 33.87
C THR A 458 8.60 6.26 33.03
N SER A 459 9.53 5.35 32.78
CA SER A 459 10.73 5.57 31.92
C SER A 459 10.45 5.29 30.44
N ASN A 460 9.46 4.45 30.17
CA ASN A 460 9.16 3.89 28.85
C ASN A 460 7.99 4.61 28.16
N ILE A 461 7.26 5.44 28.91
CA ILE A 461 6.30 6.39 28.35
C ILE A 461 6.88 7.77 28.52
N GLN A 462 7.09 8.46 27.42
CA GLN A 462 7.72 9.77 27.39
C GLN A 462 6.85 10.74 26.61
N PHE A 463 6.94 12.03 26.93
CA PHE A 463 6.16 13.05 26.25
C PHE A 463 6.98 14.29 25.87
N SER A 464 6.46 15.02 24.90
CA SER A 464 6.83 16.39 24.58
C SER A 464 5.61 17.24 24.26
N THR A 465 5.66 18.52 24.60
CA THR A 465 4.62 19.49 24.28
C THR A 465 4.71 20.01 22.84
N ALA A 466 5.81 19.74 22.13
CA ALA A 466 6.00 20.12 20.73
C ALA A 466 5.84 18.92 19.77
N GLU A 467 5.29 19.18 18.58
CA GLU A 467 4.90 18.18 17.56
C GLU A 467 6.11 17.47 16.90
N ASP A 468 7.28 18.12 16.89
CA ASP A 468 8.53 17.60 16.30
C ASP A 468 9.71 17.75 17.24
N SER A 469 9.49 17.44 18.51
CA SER A 469 10.53 17.50 19.54
C SER A 469 11.44 16.28 19.49
N ASP A 470 12.75 16.51 19.46
CA ASP A 470 13.76 15.48 19.73
C ASP A 470 14.02 15.30 21.22
N THR A 471 13.51 16.21 22.06
CA THR A 471 13.62 16.15 23.52
C THR A 471 12.34 15.61 24.13
N TYR A 472 12.47 14.60 24.98
CA TYR A 472 11.35 13.96 25.66
C TYR A 472 11.58 13.95 27.18
N LEU A 473 10.48 14.03 27.94
CA LEU A 473 10.46 13.89 29.39
C LEU A 473 9.68 12.63 29.78
N ASP A 474 10.08 12.00 30.87
CA ASP A 474 9.35 10.88 31.48
C ASP A 474 7.92 11.30 31.81
N ALA A 475 6.93 10.46 31.47
CA ALA A 475 5.53 10.74 31.73
C ALA A 475 5.14 10.47 33.19
N TYR A 476 4.14 11.22 33.66
CA TYR A 476 3.46 10.98 34.93
C TYR A 476 2.06 10.45 34.66
N LEU A 477 1.74 9.30 35.27
CA LEU A 477 0.45 8.65 35.15
C LEU A 477 -0.37 8.93 36.41
N VAL A 478 -1.55 9.54 36.25
CA VAL A 478 -2.48 9.84 37.34
C VAL A 478 -3.65 8.88 37.27
N LYS A 479 -3.90 8.12 38.33
CA LYS A 479 -5.00 7.15 38.36
C LYS A 479 -6.36 7.85 38.27
N ASN A 480 -7.20 7.37 37.37
CA ASN A 480 -8.59 7.80 37.24
C ASN A 480 -9.44 7.11 38.31
N LYS A 481 -9.75 7.79 39.41
CA LYS A 481 -10.66 7.22 40.44
C LYS A 481 -12.15 7.25 40.06
N LEU A 482 -12.52 7.84 38.91
CA LEU A 482 -13.90 7.83 38.40
C LEU A 482 -14.19 6.63 37.48
N ASP A 483 -13.14 5.99 36.97
CA ASP A 483 -13.18 4.78 36.18
C ASP A 483 -12.03 3.90 36.69
N GLU A 484 -12.32 3.03 37.67
CA GLU A 484 -11.36 2.36 38.58
C GLU A 484 -10.22 1.58 37.89
N ASN A 485 -10.22 1.50 36.56
CA ASN A 485 -9.27 0.77 35.72
C ASN A 485 -8.58 1.66 34.66
N GLY A 486 -8.23 2.91 34.97
CA GLY A 486 -7.53 3.76 33.99
C GLY A 486 -6.59 4.80 34.59
N TYR A 487 -5.66 5.30 33.77
CA TYR A 487 -4.65 6.29 34.09
C TYR A 487 -4.63 7.38 33.02
N PHE A 488 -4.47 8.62 33.44
CA PHE A 488 -4.29 9.75 32.54
C PHE A 488 -2.84 10.18 32.50
N ILE A 489 -2.41 10.65 31.34
CA ILE A 489 -1.09 11.25 31.16
C ILE A 489 -1.21 12.75 31.34
N ASN A 490 -0.50 13.30 32.31
CA ASN A 490 -0.44 14.74 32.56
C ASN A 490 0.80 15.36 31.91
N THR A 491 0.61 16.41 31.10
CA THR A 491 1.67 17.02 30.26
C THR A 491 2.08 18.42 30.69
N SER A 492 1.18 19.14 31.36
CA SER A 492 1.44 20.49 31.84
C SER A 492 1.81 20.41 33.32
N SER A 493 3.12 20.56 33.57
CA SER A 493 3.69 20.93 34.86
C SER A 493 3.61 19.90 36.00
N ALA A 494 4.65 19.97 36.83
CA ALA A 494 4.89 19.18 38.04
C ALA A 494 3.61 18.74 38.74
N VAL A 495 3.60 17.51 39.27
CA VAL A 495 2.78 17.17 40.45
C VAL A 495 2.80 18.41 41.34
N PRO A 496 1.71 19.17 41.45
CA PRO A 496 1.70 20.36 42.29
C PRO A 496 2.12 19.87 43.66
N GLU A 497 3.18 20.46 44.23
CA GLU A 497 3.50 20.20 45.63
C GLU A 497 2.18 20.28 46.40
N ALA A 498 1.95 19.37 47.37
CA ALA A 498 0.65 19.26 48.04
C ALA A 498 0.06 20.62 48.50
N SER A 499 0.95 21.58 48.77
CA SER A 499 0.67 23.00 49.04
C SER A 499 -0.12 23.73 47.95
N THR A 500 0.18 23.51 46.67
CA THR A 500 -0.43 24.19 45.52
C THR A 500 -1.83 23.62 45.22
N TYR A 501 -2.02 22.30 45.37
CA TYR A 501 -3.35 21.68 45.29
C TYR A 501 -4.26 22.12 46.44
N ALA A 502 -3.74 22.17 47.67
CA ALA A 502 -4.47 22.69 48.83
C ALA A 502 -4.89 24.16 48.65
N ALA A 503 -4.05 24.98 47.98
CA ALA A 503 -4.38 26.37 47.67
C ALA A 503 -5.49 26.49 46.62
N ILE A 504 -5.45 25.69 45.54
CA ILE A 504 -6.48 25.69 44.48
C ILE A 504 -7.81 25.20 45.05
N MET A 505 -7.83 24.08 45.78
CA MET A 505 -9.04 23.54 46.39
C MET A 505 -9.55 24.43 47.53
N GLY A 506 -8.66 25.08 48.29
CA GLY A 506 -9.00 26.10 49.28
C GLY A 506 -9.67 27.33 48.66
N ALA A 507 -9.20 27.79 47.50
CA ALA A 507 -9.82 28.90 46.77
C ALA A 507 -11.21 28.52 46.23
N VAL A 508 -11.38 27.30 45.71
CA VAL A 508 -12.68 26.76 45.25
C VAL A 508 -13.67 26.61 46.43
N ALA A 509 -13.21 26.10 47.57
CA ALA A 509 -14.02 25.99 48.78
C ALA A 509 -14.43 27.37 49.34
N LEU A 510 -13.52 28.36 49.30
CA LEU A 510 -13.81 29.73 49.69
C LEU A 510 -14.85 30.37 48.75
N ALA A 511 -14.71 30.19 47.43
CA ALA A 511 -15.68 30.67 46.44
C ALA A 511 -17.06 30.03 46.62
N ALA A 512 -17.12 28.71 46.88
CA ALA A 512 -18.36 28.01 47.19
C ALA A 512 -19.00 28.50 48.50
N SER A 513 -18.20 28.79 49.53
CA SER A 513 -18.67 29.34 50.80
C SER A 513 -19.25 30.76 50.64
N LEU A 514 -18.62 31.60 49.81
CA LEU A 514 -19.08 32.96 49.50
C LEU A 514 -20.36 32.95 48.64
N LEU A 515 -20.47 32.02 47.69
CA LEU A 515 -21.69 31.77 46.92
C LEU A 515 -22.86 31.27 47.79
N ARG A 516 -22.58 30.42 48.79
CA ARG A 516 -23.58 29.94 49.76
C ARG A 516 -24.05 31.06 50.69
N ARG A 517 -23.19 32.01 51.02
CA ARG A 517 -23.50 33.19 51.85
C ARG A 517 -24.33 34.25 51.10
N ARG A 518 -24.24 34.30 49.76
CA ARG A 518 -25.11 35.15 48.90
C ARG A 518 -26.51 34.57 48.65
N ARG A 519 -26.76 33.30 48.99
CA ARG A 519 -28.06 32.62 48.87
C ARG A 519 -28.83 32.52 50.21
N ARG A 520 -28.41 33.25 51.24
CA ARG A 520 -29.17 33.41 52.50
C ARG A 520 -29.59 34.86 52.68
#